data_AF-A0A6N9J096-F1
#
_entry.id   AF-A0A6N9J096-F1
#
_cell.length_a   1.000
_cell.length_b   1.000
_cell.length_c   1.000
_cell.angle_alpha   90.00
_cell.angle_beta   90.00
_cell.angle_gamma   90.00
#
_symmetry.space_group_name_H-M   'P 1'
#
loop_
_entity.id
_entity.type
_entity.pdbx_description
1 polymer ?
#
loop_
_entity_poly.entity_id
_entity_poly.type
_entity_poly.pdbx_seq_one_letter_code
_entity_poly.pdbx_strand_id
1 'polypeptide(L)'
;MNPTPRIFLMLLGATLVFHTALSYMETNIEDFETVPLPPKKIKKISTNNPIIKIDAKDRDSWTLVNFSSGKTRQVSEDEINNLNQSDWDLGFSRTKIISNGGKTNPSGNTGVINLGLSNFDDVKTAPDSGYIQDHRSLGNLVNKSLAGWYNYRTRTHNIESKRNVYALKLNDGSFMKMRILNYYCGQKDEECRTMMCTREEAACLTIEYVMAQPGSKVFPVTRYAQNAHPINNSIE
;
A
#
# COMPACT_ATOMS: atom_id res chain seq x y z
N MET A 1 -11.42 -7.93 -73.05
CA MET A 1 -10.47 -8.92 -72.49
C MET A 1 -10.80 -9.16 -71.04
N ASN A 2 -10.94 -10.42 -70.61
CA ASN A 2 -11.27 -10.77 -69.23
C ASN A 2 -10.08 -10.41 -68.31
N PRO A 3 -10.26 -9.54 -67.28
CA PRO A 3 -9.17 -9.10 -66.43
C PRO A 3 -8.75 -10.16 -65.38
N THR A 4 -9.56 -11.20 -65.16
CA THR A 4 -9.33 -12.25 -64.15
C THR A 4 -7.91 -12.84 -64.12
N PRO A 5 -7.29 -13.26 -65.25
CA PRO A 5 -5.93 -13.81 -65.22
C PRO A 5 -4.88 -12.79 -64.76
N ARG A 6 -5.07 -11.49 -65.02
CA ARG A 6 -4.14 -10.43 -64.57
C ARG A 6 -4.25 -10.21 -63.07
N ILE A 7 -5.48 -10.17 -62.55
CA ILE A 7 -5.75 -10.01 -61.11
C ILE A 7 -5.20 -11.22 -60.34
N PHE A 8 -5.41 -12.43 -60.87
CA PHE A 8 -4.90 -13.65 -60.26
C PHE A 8 -3.36 -13.65 -60.18
N LEU A 9 -2.68 -13.26 -61.27
CA LEU A 9 -1.20 -13.16 -61.27
C LEU A 9 -0.69 -12.11 -60.28
N MET A 10 -1.37 -10.96 -60.16
CA MET A 10 -1.02 -9.93 -59.17
C MET A 10 -1.16 -10.44 -57.74
N LEU A 11 -2.25 -11.14 -57.40
CA LEU A 11 -2.46 -11.71 -56.07
C LEU A 11 -1.40 -12.76 -55.73
N LEU A 12 -1.05 -13.61 -56.70
CA LEU A 12 -0.04 -14.65 -56.54
C LEU A 12 1.35 -14.04 -56.29
N GLY A 13 1.70 -12.98 -57.03
CA GLY A 13 2.91 -12.19 -56.81
C GLY A 13 2.94 -11.51 -55.43
N ALA A 14 1.84 -10.86 -55.02
CA ALA A 14 1.74 -10.23 -53.71
C ALA A 14 1.88 -11.23 -52.56
N THR A 15 1.32 -12.43 -52.72
CA THR A 15 1.40 -13.50 -51.72
C THR A 15 2.83 -14.01 -51.59
N LEU A 16 3.54 -14.17 -52.71
CA LEU A 16 4.94 -14.58 -52.73
C LEU A 16 5.84 -13.52 -52.06
N VAL A 17 5.62 -12.24 -52.35
CA VAL A 17 6.34 -11.13 -51.70
C VAL A 17 6.08 -11.10 -50.20
N PHE A 18 4.83 -11.31 -49.79
CA PHE A 18 4.48 -11.35 -48.37
C PHE A 18 5.16 -12.53 -47.64
N HIS A 19 5.13 -13.74 -48.22
CA HIS A 19 5.76 -14.91 -47.60
C HIS A 19 7.28 -14.81 -47.55
N THR A 20 7.90 -14.26 -48.59
CA THR A 20 9.35 -14.02 -48.60
C THR A 20 9.75 -12.97 -47.56
N ALA A 21 8.98 -11.89 -47.42
CA ALA A 21 9.20 -10.91 -46.36
C ALA A 21 8.99 -11.51 -44.95
N LEU A 22 7.96 -12.35 -44.77
CA LEU A 22 7.71 -13.02 -43.49
C LEU A 22 8.85 -13.96 -43.11
N SER A 23 9.32 -14.78 -44.06
CA SER A 23 10.44 -15.70 -43.86
C SER A 23 11.76 -14.95 -43.61
N TYR A 24 11.97 -13.83 -44.31
CA TYR A 24 13.11 -12.96 -44.05
C TYR A 24 13.04 -12.36 -42.65
N MET A 25 11.88 -11.86 -42.21
CA MET A 25 11.72 -11.37 -40.84
C MET A 25 11.93 -12.48 -39.80
N GLU A 26 11.36 -13.67 -40.00
CA GLU A 26 11.53 -14.81 -39.09
C GLU A 26 13.01 -15.22 -38.93
N THR A 27 13.78 -15.16 -40.02
CA THR A 27 15.22 -15.51 -40.00
C THR A 27 16.14 -14.37 -39.54
N ASN A 28 15.65 -13.13 -39.50
CA ASN A 28 16.43 -11.94 -39.13
C ASN A 28 15.89 -11.22 -37.88
N ILE A 29 14.86 -11.76 -37.23
CA ILE A 29 14.57 -11.44 -35.84
C ILE A 29 15.75 -12.03 -35.06
N GLU A 30 16.68 -11.18 -34.64
CA GLU A 30 17.55 -11.56 -33.54
C GLU A 30 16.64 -11.99 -32.38
N ASP A 31 16.89 -13.17 -31.81
CA ASP A 31 16.27 -13.60 -30.56
C ASP A 31 16.65 -12.58 -29.48
N PHE A 32 15.90 -11.48 -29.41
CA PHE A 32 15.94 -10.54 -28.30
C PHE A 32 15.29 -11.17 -27.04
N GLU A 33 14.81 -12.41 -27.16
CA GLU A 33 14.63 -13.35 -26.06
C GLU A 33 16.02 -13.88 -25.66
N THR A 34 16.67 -13.54 -24.56
CA THR A 34 16.19 -13.22 -23.22
C THR A 34 17.39 -12.69 -22.44
N VAL A 35 17.67 -11.38 -22.47
CA VAL A 35 18.53 -10.85 -21.40
C VAL A 35 17.74 -11.05 -20.11
N PRO A 36 18.19 -11.91 -19.17
CA PRO A 36 17.45 -12.10 -17.93
C PRO A 36 17.31 -10.74 -17.28
N LEU A 37 16.07 -10.34 -16.98
CA LEU A 37 15.82 -9.09 -16.27
C LEU A 37 16.75 -9.08 -15.05
N PRO A 38 17.51 -8.00 -14.83
CA PRO A 38 18.38 -7.92 -13.67
C PRO A 38 17.54 -8.27 -12.43
N PRO A 39 18.04 -9.17 -11.56
CA PRO A 39 17.27 -9.63 -10.43
C PRO A 39 16.78 -8.42 -9.65
N LYS A 40 15.46 -8.36 -9.42
CA LYS A 40 14.84 -7.24 -8.72
C LYS A 40 15.56 -7.04 -7.38
N LYS A 41 16.23 -5.91 -7.19
CA LYS A 41 16.86 -5.57 -5.91
C LYS A 41 15.77 -5.47 -4.84
N ILE A 42 15.71 -6.47 -3.95
CA ILE A 42 14.76 -6.48 -2.84
C ILE A 42 15.34 -5.59 -1.74
N LYS A 43 14.75 -4.40 -1.56
CA LYS A 43 15.05 -3.56 -0.38
C LYS A 43 14.38 -4.20 0.85
N LYS A 44 15.16 -4.93 1.65
CA LYS A 44 14.74 -5.31 3.01
C LYS A 44 14.63 -4.04 3.84
N ILE A 45 13.42 -3.69 4.27
CA ILE A 45 13.24 -2.64 5.27
C ILE A 45 13.10 -3.34 6.61
N SER A 46 14.07 -3.11 7.49
CA SER A 46 13.96 -3.38 8.91
C SER A 46 13.62 -2.08 9.62
N THR A 47 12.78 -2.15 10.65
CA THR A 47 12.40 -1.01 11.46
C THR A 47 12.68 -1.33 12.93
N ASN A 48 13.15 -0.32 13.65
CA ASN A 48 13.28 -0.35 15.12
C ASN A 48 12.20 0.52 15.79
N ASN A 49 11.24 1.02 15.01
CA ASN A 49 10.15 1.85 15.48
C ASN A 49 9.04 0.99 16.10
N PRO A 50 8.19 1.58 16.96
CA PRO A 50 6.97 0.93 17.40
C PRO A 50 6.14 0.41 16.22
N ILE A 51 5.66 -0.82 16.36
CA ILE A 51 4.78 -1.46 15.40
C ILE A 51 3.44 -1.79 16.03
N ILE A 52 2.37 -1.68 15.25
CA ILE A 52 1.04 -2.16 15.60
C ILE A 52 0.57 -3.16 14.55
N LYS A 53 -0.06 -4.25 15.01
CA LYS A 53 -0.77 -5.21 14.17
C LYS A 53 -2.25 -4.92 14.27
N ILE A 54 -2.92 -4.80 13.13
CA ILE A 54 -4.33 -4.42 13.04
C ILE A 54 -5.06 -5.54 12.31
N ASP A 55 -5.95 -6.23 13.00
CA ASP A 55 -6.85 -7.20 12.39
C ASP A 55 -8.02 -6.46 11.73
N ALA A 56 -8.07 -6.48 10.39
CA ALA A 56 -9.12 -5.89 9.57
C ALA A 56 -9.72 -6.95 8.62
N LYS A 57 -9.75 -8.22 9.07
CA LYS A 57 -10.16 -9.39 8.28
C LYS A 57 -11.62 -9.38 7.91
N ASP A 58 -12.47 -9.02 8.85
CA ASP A 58 -13.91 -8.94 8.68
C ASP A 58 -14.26 -7.83 7.67
N ARG A 59 -15.21 -8.15 6.79
CA ARG A 59 -15.61 -7.30 5.67
C ARG A 59 -16.70 -6.32 6.04
N ASP A 60 -17.49 -6.67 7.05
CA ASP A 60 -18.68 -5.93 7.45
C ASP A 60 -18.41 -5.06 8.69
N SER A 61 -17.14 -5.02 9.12
CA SER A 61 -16.66 -4.21 10.23
C SER A 61 -15.41 -3.41 9.87
N TRP A 62 -15.18 -2.41 10.71
CA TRP A 62 -13.99 -1.58 10.73
C TRP A 62 -13.27 -1.76 12.05
N THR A 63 -11.96 -1.89 11.97
CA THR A 63 -11.09 -1.82 13.14
C THR A 63 -10.57 -0.41 13.28
N LEU A 64 -11.11 0.31 14.26
CA LEU A 64 -10.66 1.64 14.67
C LEU A 64 -9.41 1.52 15.52
N VAL A 65 -8.46 2.44 15.35
CA VAL A 65 -7.19 2.45 16.05
C VAL A 65 -6.94 3.84 16.64
N ASN A 66 -6.57 3.89 17.91
CA ASN A 66 -5.99 5.06 18.56
C ASN A 66 -4.49 4.79 18.77
N PHE A 67 -3.62 5.51 18.05
CA PHE A 67 -2.18 5.25 18.04
C PHE A 67 -1.47 5.72 19.31
N SER A 68 -2.00 6.76 19.96
CA SER A 68 -1.48 7.29 21.23
C SER A 68 -1.60 6.26 22.36
N SER A 69 -2.70 5.53 22.41
CA SER A 69 -2.96 4.48 23.41
C SER A 69 -2.63 3.06 22.93
N GLY A 70 -2.47 2.86 21.62
CA GLY A 70 -2.31 1.54 21.00
C GLY A 70 -3.59 0.68 21.02
N LYS A 71 -4.74 1.25 21.41
CA LYS A 71 -6.00 0.51 21.51
C LYS A 71 -6.68 0.38 20.16
N THR A 72 -7.37 -0.75 19.98
CA THR A 72 -8.20 -1.03 18.81
C THR A 72 -9.64 -1.33 19.23
N ARG A 73 -10.61 -0.94 18.40
CA ARG A 73 -12.03 -1.24 18.60
C ARG A 73 -12.66 -1.63 17.26
N GLN A 74 -13.35 -2.77 17.22
CA GLN A 74 -14.17 -3.14 16.08
C GLN A 74 -15.57 -2.54 16.17
N VAL A 75 -16.08 -2.08 15.04
CA VAL A 75 -17.42 -1.48 14.87
C VAL A 75 -18.01 -1.95 13.54
N SER A 76 -19.33 -2.05 13.43
CA SER A 76 -19.95 -2.41 12.15
C SER A 76 -19.86 -1.27 11.12
N GLU A 77 -20.04 -1.59 9.84
CA GLU A 77 -20.07 -0.57 8.77
C GLU A 77 -21.16 0.49 8.99
N ASP A 78 -22.30 0.10 9.56
CA ASP A 78 -23.41 1.03 9.88
C ASP A 78 -23.06 1.99 11.02
N GLU A 79 -22.29 1.53 12.02
CA GLU A 79 -21.92 2.32 13.19
C GLU A 79 -20.97 3.47 12.82
N ILE A 80 -20.17 3.32 11.75
CA ILE A 80 -19.14 4.29 11.33
C ILE A 80 -19.66 5.73 11.23
N ASN A 81 -20.86 5.92 10.68
CA ASN A 81 -21.42 7.26 10.47
C ASN A 81 -21.85 7.94 11.78
N ASN A 82 -21.88 7.20 12.90
CA ASN A 82 -22.34 7.66 14.21
C ASN A 82 -21.22 7.72 15.27
N LEU A 83 -19.95 7.55 14.88
CA LEU A 83 -18.80 7.57 15.78
C LEU A 83 -18.37 8.97 16.24
N ASN A 84 -19.26 9.95 16.17
CA ASN A 84 -18.99 11.31 16.61
C ASN A 84 -18.53 11.28 18.08
N GLN A 85 -17.44 11.98 18.39
CA GLN A 85 -16.81 12.02 19.72
C GLN A 85 -16.09 10.74 20.19
N SER A 86 -15.98 9.70 19.37
CA SER A 86 -15.19 8.52 19.72
C SER A 86 -13.68 8.78 19.60
N ASP A 87 -12.91 8.21 20.53
CA ASP A 87 -11.46 8.34 20.61
C ASP A 87 -10.74 7.34 19.70
N TRP A 88 -10.57 7.70 18.42
CA TRP A 88 -9.85 6.93 17.40
C TRP A 88 -9.19 7.85 16.37
N ASP A 89 -8.19 7.37 15.65
CA ASP A 89 -7.43 8.14 14.66
C ASP A 89 -7.71 7.66 13.24
N LEU A 90 -7.56 6.35 13.00
CA LEU A 90 -7.79 5.70 11.72
C LEU A 90 -8.67 4.46 11.86
N GLY A 91 -9.47 4.18 10.83
CA GLY A 91 -10.26 2.97 10.69
C GLY A 91 -9.76 2.11 9.54
N PHE A 92 -9.70 0.80 9.73
CA PHE A 92 -9.22 -0.16 8.74
C PHE A 92 -10.29 -1.21 8.44
N SER A 93 -10.56 -1.44 7.16
CA SER A 93 -11.42 -2.54 6.69
C SER A 93 -10.82 -3.10 5.41
N ARG A 94 -10.31 -4.34 5.46
CA ARG A 94 -9.53 -4.94 4.38
C ARG A 94 -8.41 -3.98 3.92
N THR A 95 -8.45 -3.51 2.68
CA THR A 95 -7.47 -2.57 2.13
C THR A 95 -7.92 -1.10 2.25
N LYS A 96 -9.15 -0.84 2.67
CA LYS A 96 -9.69 0.51 2.86
C LYS A 96 -9.17 1.07 4.18
N ILE A 97 -8.83 2.35 4.16
CA ILE A 97 -8.40 3.09 5.35
C ILE A 97 -9.09 4.45 5.33
N ILE A 98 -9.70 4.79 6.45
CA ILE A 98 -10.42 6.05 6.70
C ILE A 98 -9.76 6.78 7.87
N SER A 99 -9.93 8.08 7.94
CA SER A 99 -9.45 8.92 9.04
C SER A 99 -10.60 9.47 9.86
N ASN A 100 -10.34 9.76 11.14
CA ASN A 100 -11.29 10.42 12.02
C ASN A 100 -11.40 11.92 11.67
N GLY A 101 -11.94 12.22 10.49
CA GLY A 101 -12.19 13.58 10.03
C GLY A 101 -12.89 13.64 8.68
N GLY A 102 -13.35 14.84 8.33
CA GLY A 102 -14.04 15.09 7.06
C GLY A 102 -15.42 14.44 7.02
N LYS A 103 -15.75 13.76 5.92
CA LYS A 103 -17.08 13.13 5.74
C LYS A 103 -17.32 11.90 6.62
N THR A 104 -16.27 11.30 7.15
CA THR A 104 -16.37 10.16 8.08
C THR A 104 -16.80 10.61 9.47
N ASN A 105 -16.20 11.68 9.99
CA ASN A 105 -16.61 12.34 11.24
C ASN A 105 -16.52 13.86 11.06
N PRO A 106 -17.65 14.57 10.91
CA PRO A 106 -17.67 16.03 10.75
C PRO A 106 -17.10 16.81 11.94
N SER A 107 -17.09 16.22 13.13
CA SER A 107 -16.48 16.80 14.34
C SER A 107 -14.99 16.46 14.47
N GLY A 108 -14.48 15.56 13.63
CA GLY A 108 -13.10 15.12 13.61
C GLY A 108 -12.22 15.97 12.68
N ASN A 109 -10.99 16.22 13.11
CA ASN A 109 -10.00 17.02 12.39
C ASN A 109 -8.81 16.21 11.90
N THR A 110 -8.87 14.87 11.97
CA THR A 110 -7.77 14.03 11.50
C THR A 110 -7.61 14.18 9.99
N GLY A 111 -6.37 14.41 9.54
CA GLY A 111 -6.04 14.51 8.12
C GLY A 111 -4.68 13.89 7.83
N VAL A 112 -4.47 13.53 6.57
CA VAL A 112 -3.32 12.70 6.16
C VAL A 112 -2.62 13.27 4.93
N ILE A 113 -1.30 13.20 4.91
CA ILE A 113 -0.43 13.48 3.76
C ILE A 113 0.32 12.20 3.40
N ASN A 114 0.34 11.87 2.11
CA ASN A 114 1.21 10.83 1.57
C ASN A 114 2.53 11.47 1.13
N LEU A 115 3.61 11.23 1.86
CA LEU A 115 4.96 11.76 1.58
C LEU A 115 5.72 10.92 0.55
N GLY A 116 5.09 9.85 0.02
CA GLY A 116 5.69 8.96 -0.96
C GLY A 116 6.71 8.00 -0.36
N LEU A 117 7.45 7.33 -1.24
CA LEU A 117 8.48 6.38 -0.86
C LEU A 117 9.77 7.12 -0.48
N SER A 118 10.06 7.15 0.82
CA SER A 118 11.27 7.77 1.39
C SER A 118 11.81 6.90 2.53
N ASN A 119 12.98 7.20 3.08
CA ASN A 119 13.41 6.57 4.32
C ASN A 119 12.54 7.08 5.48
N PHE A 120 12.10 6.18 6.37
CA PHE A 120 11.20 6.56 7.46
C PHE A 120 11.88 7.52 8.42
N ASP A 121 13.16 7.29 8.68
CA ASP A 121 13.93 8.07 9.62
C ASP A 121 14.25 9.46 9.08
N ASP A 122 14.29 9.68 7.76
CA ASP A 122 14.61 10.99 7.19
C ASP A 122 13.45 12.00 7.40
N VAL A 123 12.24 11.51 7.63
CA VAL A 123 11.09 12.35 7.99
C VAL A 123 11.18 12.73 9.47
N LYS A 124 11.82 13.87 9.77
CA LYS A 124 12.05 14.37 11.13
C LYS A 124 10.98 15.32 11.64
N THR A 125 10.26 15.99 10.75
CA THR A 125 9.25 17.00 11.11
C THR A 125 8.01 16.81 10.25
N ALA A 126 6.83 16.91 10.86
CA ALA A 126 5.55 16.89 10.16
C ALA A 126 5.36 18.17 9.32
N PRO A 127 4.83 18.08 8.09
CA PRO A 127 4.51 19.27 7.29
C PRO A 127 3.49 20.20 7.97
N ASP A 128 3.49 21.47 7.59
CA ASP A 128 2.59 22.48 8.18
C ASP A 128 1.15 22.41 7.64
N SER A 129 1.00 22.01 6.38
CA SER A 129 -0.27 22.04 5.64
C SER A 129 -0.36 20.90 4.62
N GLY A 130 -1.52 20.75 4.00
CA GLY A 130 -1.77 19.72 2.98
C GLY A 130 -2.42 18.45 3.50
N TYR A 131 -2.79 18.39 4.78
CA TYR A 131 -3.50 17.25 5.36
C TYR A 131 -4.90 17.11 4.76
N ILE A 132 -5.15 15.97 4.11
CA ILE A 132 -6.41 15.66 3.45
C ILE A 132 -7.25 14.77 4.38
N GLN A 133 -8.49 15.20 4.62
CA GLN A 133 -9.48 14.43 5.36
C GLN A 133 -10.33 13.58 4.40
N ASP A 134 -11.20 12.75 4.99
CA ASP A 134 -12.04 11.85 4.19
C ASP A 134 -13.11 12.61 3.43
N HIS A 135 -13.44 12.11 2.25
CA HIS A 135 -14.52 12.61 1.40
C HIS A 135 -15.31 11.43 0.83
N ARG A 136 -16.49 11.73 0.25
CA ARG A 136 -17.25 10.74 -0.50
C ARG A 136 -16.80 10.74 -1.96
N SER A 137 -16.48 9.57 -2.47
CA SER A 137 -16.21 9.33 -3.88
C SER A 137 -17.01 8.13 -4.35
N LEU A 138 -17.88 8.33 -5.36
CA LEU A 138 -18.80 7.29 -5.86
C LEU A 138 -19.56 6.56 -4.74
N GLY A 139 -20.11 7.33 -3.79
CA GLY A 139 -20.86 6.80 -2.63
C GLY A 139 -20.00 6.29 -1.47
N ASN A 140 -18.73 5.95 -1.69
CA ASN A 140 -17.84 5.38 -0.69
C ASN A 140 -17.07 6.46 0.10
N LEU A 141 -16.80 6.20 1.39
CA LEU A 141 -15.86 6.99 2.19
C LEU A 141 -14.43 6.66 1.79
N VAL A 142 -13.65 7.67 1.44
CA VAL A 142 -12.26 7.52 0.99
C VAL A 142 -11.38 8.64 1.54
N ASN A 143 -10.23 8.25 2.10
CA ASN A 143 -9.12 9.17 2.29
C ASN A 143 -8.20 9.13 1.05
N LYS A 144 -8.12 10.23 0.29
CA LYS A 144 -7.35 10.25 -0.97
C LYS A 144 -5.84 10.01 -0.75
N SER A 145 -5.28 10.44 0.38
CA SER A 145 -3.86 10.24 0.69
C SER A 145 -3.55 8.77 0.96
N LEU A 146 -4.47 8.04 1.59
CA LEU A 146 -4.31 6.62 1.92
C LEU A 146 -4.80 5.68 0.81
N ALA A 147 -5.61 6.18 -0.11
CA ALA A 147 -6.08 5.41 -1.25
C ALA A 147 -4.90 4.87 -2.07
N GLY A 148 -4.94 3.57 -2.39
CA GLY A 148 -3.91 2.93 -3.20
C GLY A 148 -2.54 2.85 -2.52
N TRP A 149 -2.49 2.70 -1.19
CA TRP A 149 -1.26 2.46 -0.42
C TRP A 149 -0.50 1.17 -0.82
N TYR A 150 -1.11 0.32 -1.65
CA TYR A 150 -0.59 -0.97 -2.07
C TYR A 150 -0.55 -1.13 -3.60
N ASN A 151 0.22 -2.11 -4.05
CA ASN A 151 0.19 -2.69 -5.39
C ASN A 151 -0.49 -4.05 -5.34
N TYR A 152 -1.38 -4.32 -6.29
CA TYR A 152 -1.96 -5.64 -6.46
C TYR A 152 -1.09 -6.46 -7.43
N ARG A 153 -0.55 -7.58 -6.95
CA ARG A 153 0.24 -8.51 -7.77
C ARG A 153 -0.71 -9.46 -8.48
N THR A 154 -1.05 -9.17 -9.73
CA THR A 154 -2.03 -9.97 -10.50
C THR A 154 -1.65 -11.44 -10.65
N ARG A 155 -0.36 -11.78 -10.73
CA ARG A 155 0.11 -13.18 -10.85
C ARG A 155 -0.15 -14.01 -9.59
N THR A 156 0.03 -13.43 -8.40
CA THR A 156 -0.12 -14.17 -7.13
C THR A 156 -1.37 -13.76 -6.36
N HIS A 157 -2.13 -12.80 -6.89
CA HIS A 157 -3.25 -12.12 -6.23
C HIS A 157 -2.92 -11.51 -4.85
N ASN A 158 -1.64 -11.23 -4.59
CA ASN A 158 -1.19 -10.67 -3.32
C ASN A 158 -1.21 -9.14 -3.29
N ILE A 159 -1.34 -8.58 -2.10
CA ILE A 159 -1.29 -7.14 -1.80
C ILE A 159 0.11 -6.81 -1.29
N GLU A 160 0.87 -6.02 -2.05
CA GLU A 160 2.19 -5.55 -1.64
C GLU A 160 2.12 -4.08 -1.21
N SER A 161 2.57 -3.76 0.00
CA SER A 161 2.65 -2.36 0.43
C SER A 161 3.58 -1.55 -0.48
N LYS A 162 3.17 -0.33 -0.86
CA LYS A 162 4.06 0.64 -1.51
C LYS A 162 5.11 1.21 -0.55
N ARG A 163 4.95 0.97 0.76
CA ARG A 163 5.88 1.40 1.82
C ARG A 163 6.11 2.91 1.83
N ASN A 164 5.11 3.68 1.41
CA ASN A 164 5.12 5.13 1.52
C ASN A 164 5.12 5.56 2.99
N VAL A 165 5.72 6.71 3.28
CA VAL A 165 5.56 7.38 4.58
C VAL A 165 4.34 8.29 4.52
N TYR A 166 3.54 8.24 5.56
CA TYR A 166 2.39 9.10 5.74
C TYR A 166 2.61 9.98 6.96
N ALA A 167 2.29 11.26 6.86
CA ALA A 167 2.19 12.16 8.01
C ALA A 167 0.70 12.41 8.30
N LEU A 168 0.36 12.43 9.58
CA LEU A 168 -0.99 12.66 10.06
C LEU A 168 -0.99 13.79 11.06
N LYS A 169 -2.02 14.62 10.97
CA LYS A 169 -2.43 15.55 12.02
C LYS A 169 -3.68 14.95 12.64
N LEU A 170 -3.62 14.62 13.93
CA LEU A 170 -4.69 13.94 14.66
C LEU A 170 -5.72 14.95 15.18
N ASN A 171 -6.84 14.45 15.68
CA ASN A 171 -7.95 15.28 16.14
C ASN A 171 -7.59 16.18 17.33
N ASP A 172 -6.68 15.74 18.19
CA ASP A 172 -6.14 16.49 19.34
C ASP A 172 -5.08 17.53 18.94
N GLY A 173 -4.75 17.63 17.64
CA GLY A 173 -3.73 18.54 17.11
C GLY A 173 -2.30 17.99 17.19
N SER A 174 -2.10 16.80 17.74
CA SER A 174 -0.81 16.11 17.69
C SER A 174 -0.50 15.60 16.27
N PHE A 175 0.77 15.26 16.04
CA PHE A 175 1.23 14.74 14.76
C PHE A 175 1.78 13.35 14.93
N MET A 176 1.63 12.52 13.91
CA MET A 176 2.29 11.23 13.83
C MET A 176 2.78 10.98 12.40
N LYS A 177 3.73 10.07 12.26
CA LYS A 177 4.05 9.46 10.97
C LYS A 177 3.83 7.96 11.04
N MET A 178 3.47 7.37 9.92
CA MET A 178 3.33 5.92 9.81
C MET A 178 3.78 5.40 8.44
N ARG A 179 4.06 4.11 8.39
CA ARG A 179 4.22 3.35 7.16
C ARG A 179 3.60 1.98 7.33
N ILE A 180 2.80 1.59 6.35
CA ILE A 180 2.27 0.23 6.27
C ILE A 180 3.39 -0.67 5.76
N LEU A 181 3.79 -1.64 6.58
CA LEU A 181 4.87 -2.57 6.25
C LEU A 181 4.34 -3.77 5.47
N ASN A 182 3.23 -4.34 5.92
CA ASN A 182 2.69 -5.59 5.42
C ASN A 182 1.15 -5.64 5.58
N TYR A 183 0.48 -6.39 4.70
CA TYR A 183 -0.95 -6.71 4.73
C TYR A 183 -1.27 -8.08 5.37
N TYR A 184 -0.24 -8.89 5.63
CA TYR A 184 -0.32 -10.27 6.10
C TYR A 184 0.50 -10.46 7.39
N CYS A 185 0.03 -9.97 8.54
CA CYS A 185 0.81 -9.91 9.80
C CYS A 185 1.35 -11.25 10.35
N GLY A 186 0.89 -12.38 9.82
CA GLY A 186 1.37 -13.74 10.14
C GLY A 186 2.55 -14.20 9.28
N GLN A 187 2.88 -13.49 8.20
CA GLN A 187 3.91 -13.85 7.23
C GLN A 187 4.92 -12.71 7.09
N LYS A 188 6.17 -13.01 6.71
CA LYS A 188 7.10 -11.96 6.30
C LYS A 188 6.72 -11.45 4.91
N ASP A 189 6.91 -10.16 4.65
CA ASP A 189 6.57 -9.56 3.34
C ASP A 189 7.31 -10.27 2.18
N GLU A 190 8.50 -10.81 2.42
CA GLU A 190 9.27 -11.56 1.43
C GLU A 190 8.61 -12.88 1.02
N GLU A 191 7.93 -13.55 1.95
CA GLU A 191 7.29 -14.86 1.74
C GLU A 191 6.04 -14.70 0.84
N CYS A 192 5.33 -13.58 0.95
CA CYS A 192 4.18 -13.25 0.10
C CYS A 192 4.55 -12.71 -1.30
N ARG A 193 5.80 -12.82 -1.76
CA ARG A 193 6.21 -12.34 -3.10
C ARG A 193 6.21 -13.42 -4.16
N THR A 194 6.62 -14.63 -3.78
CA THR A 194 6.87 -15.73 -4.70
C THR A 194 5.73 -16.74 -4.73
N MET A 195 4.93 -16.79 -3.67
CA MET A 195 3.74 -17.64 -3.55
C MET A 195 2.52 -16.85 -3.10
N MET A 196 1.33 -17.36 -3.41
CA MET A 196 0.07 -16.79 -2.95
C MET A 196 0.00 -16.90 -1.42
N CYS A 197 -0.26 -15.78 -0.74
CA CYS A 197 -0.52 -15.81 0.70
C CYS A 197 -1.97 -16.18 0.96
N THR A 198 -2.22 -16.87 2.08
CA THR A 198 -3.54 -17.42 2.38
C THR A 198 -4.55 -16.30 2.62
N ARG A 199 -5.84 -16.61 2.40
CA ARG A 199 -6.91 -15.61 2.57
C ARG A 199 -7.17 -15.32 4.04
N GLU A 200 -6.90 -16.30 4.89
CA GLU A 200 -7.07 -16.29 6.34
C GLU A 200 -6.08 -15.34 7.02
N GLU A 201 -4.92 -15.12 6.39
CA GLU A 201 -3.88 -14.21 6.87
C GLU A 201 -4.00 -12.80 6.28
N ALA A 202 -4.76 -12.64 5.20
CA ALA A 202 -4.97 -11.38 4.52
C ALA A 202 -5.73 -10.39 5.40
N ALA A 203 -5.49 -9.09 5.21
CA ALA A 203 -6.11 -8.01 5.99
C ALA A 203 -5.76 -8.02 7.48
N CYS A 204 -4.56 -8.49 7.80
CA CYS A 204 -3.93 -8.20 9.07
C CYS A 204 -2.73 -7.29 8.81
N LEU A 205 -2.91 -5.98 9.02
CA LEU A 205 -1.90 -4.99 8.66
C LEU A 205 -0.82 -4.92 9.74
N THR A 206 0.42 -4.74 9.33
CA THR A 206 1.53 -4.36 10.22
C THR A 206 1.97 -2.96 9.86
N ILE A 207 1.94 -2.04 10.81
CA ILE A 207 2.24 -0.62 10.60
C ILE A 207 3.35 -0.20 11.56
N GLU A 208 4.43 0.41 11.04
CA GLU A 208 5.36 1.17 11.87
C GLU A 208 4.83 2.60 12.05
N TYR A 209 4.95 3.15 13.25
CA TYR A 209 4.49 4.49 13.54
C TYR A 209 5.30 5.18 14.63
N VAL A 210 5.33 6.51 14.58
CA VAL A 210 5.99 7.36 15.58
C VAL A 210 5.13 8.61 15.80
N MET A 211 4.82 8.88 17.06
CA MET A 211 4.19 10.13 17.50
C MET A 211 5.22 11.26 17.54
N ALA A 212 4.82 12.48 17.19
CA ALA A 212 5.63 13.67 17.44
C ALA A 212 5.73 13.94 18.94
N GLN A 213 6.74 14.70 19.33
CA GLN A 213 6.86 15.17 20.71
C GLN A 213 5.62 16.01 21.09
N PRO A 214 5.14 15.95 22.35
CA PRO A 214 3.98 16.72 22.78
C PRO A 214 4.11 18.21 22.45
N GLY A 215 3.08 18.79 21.83
CA GLY A 215 3.07 20.20 21.41
C GLY A 215 4.03 20.55 20.26
N SER A 216 4.64 19.56 19.62
CA SER A 216 5.63 19.74 18.55
C SER A 216 5.24 18.98 17.29
N LYS A 217 5.90 19.33 16.18
CA LYS A 217 5.85 18.60 14.91
C LYS A 217 7.06 17.68 14.71
N VAL A 218 8.00 17.70 15.66
CA VAL A 218 9.26 16.96 15.56
C VAL A 218 9.04 15.51 16.01
N PHE A 219 9.41 14.57 15.14
CA PHE A 219 9.42 13.16 15.44
C PHE A 219 10.71 12.79 16.18
N PRO A 220 10.62 12.06 17.32
CA PRO A 220 11.81 11.59 18.02
C PRO A 220 12.65 10.68 17.12
N VAL A 221 13.97 10.75 17.28
CA VAL A 221 14.88 9.80 16.65
C VAL A 221 14.92 8.54 17.50
N THR A 222 14.52 7.42 16.93
CA THR A 222 14.53 6.12 17.60
C THR A 222 15.99 5.65 17.77
N ARG A 223 16.62 6.02 18.89
CA ARG A 223 17.99 5.59 19.24
C ARG A 223 17.96 4.53 20.34
N TYR A 224 17.65 3.27 20.03
CA TYR A 224 17.96 2.15 20.93
C TYR A 224 18.19 0.84 20.17
N ALA A 225 19.47 0.47 20.01
CA ALA A 225 19.99 -0.91 20.14
C ALA A 225 21.51 -0.95 19.83
N GLN A 226 22.33 -0.42 20.74
CA GLN A 226 23.69 -0.95 20.93
C GLN A 226 23.95 -1.43 22.36
N ASN A 227 23.11 -1.08 23.34
CA ASN A 227 23.25 -1.56 24.71
C ASN A 227 21.89 -2.01 25.26
N ALA A 228 21.44 -3.20 24.86
CA ALA A 228 20.46 -3.97 25.63
C ALA A 228 20.77 -5.44 25.41
N HIS A 229 21.09 -6.14 26.50
CA HIS A 229 21.27 -7.59 26.53
C HIS A 229 20.08 -8.32 25.88
N PRO A 230 20.32 -9.45 25.19
CA PRO A 230 19.27 -10.19 24.52
C PRO A 230 18.32 -10.78 25.57
N ILE A 231 17.07 -10.30 25.58
CA ILE A 231 15.98 -11.03 26.23
C ILE A 231 15.61 -12.16 25.27
N ASN A 232 15.98 -13.36 25.66
CA ASN A 232 15.68 -14.61 24.99
C ASN A 232 14.15 -14.83 25.02
N ASN A 233 13.48 -14.65 23.89
CA ASN A 233 12.12 -15.16 23.69
C ASN A 233 12.18 -16.31 22.70
N SER A 234 12.50 -17.49 23.22
CA SER A 234 12.15 -18.78 22.63
C SER A 234 10.63 -18.96 22.71
N ILE A 235 10.00 -19.20 21.57
CA ILE A 235 8.61 -19.66 21.49
C ILE A 235 8.67 -21.09 20.94
N GLU A 236 8.24 -22.04 21.77
CA GLU A 236 7.70 -23.34 21.32
C GLU A 236 6.39 -23.14 20.55
#